data_AF-A0A7J5AUU2-F1
#
_entry.id   AF-A0A7J5AUU2-F1
#
_cell.length_a   1.000
_cell.length_b   1.000
_cell.length_c   1.000
_cell.angle_alpha   90.00
_cell.angle_beta   90.00
_cell.angle_gamma   90.00
#
_symmetry.space_group_name_H-M   'P 1'
#
loop_
_entity.id
_entity.type
_entity.pdbx_description
1 polymer ?
#
loop_
_entity_poly.entity_id
_entity_poly.type
_entity_poly.pdbx_seq_one_letter_code
_entity_poly.pdbx_strand_id
1 'polypeptide(L)'
;METWRVLAAVIIGPAVSLLGVALATNFRGVTEWHIRRSMSTASVLRRVPPWRSLPDVPHEERLARFILLERVIGVAFAVAGVMILVAVSYSALTGEPIKTVK
;
A
#
# COMPACT_ATOMS: atom_id res chain seq x y z
N MET A 1 -26.88 7.50 -12.88
CA MET A 1 -25.64 6.75 -12.59
C MET A 1 -24.53 7.38 -13.40
N GLU A 2 -23.67 8.16 -12.76
CA GLU A 2 -22.57 8.84 -13.44
C GLU A 2 -21.55 7.82 -13.94
N THR A 3 -21.59 7.55 -15.25
CA THR A 3 -20.70 6.66 -15.99
C THR A 3 -19.23 6.85 -15.63
N TRP A 4 -18.82 8.08 -15.31
CA TRP A 4 -17.46 8.39 -14.87
C TRP A 4 -17.06 7.70 -13.55
N ARG A 5 -17.99 7.47 -12.59
CA ARG A 5 -17.67 6.79 -11.31
C ARG A 5 -17.36 5.31 -11.55
N VAL A 6 -18.10 4.68 -12.46
CA VAL A 6 -17.87 3.29 -12.87
C VAL A 6 -16.54 3.18 -13.62
N LEU A 7 -16.29 4.09 -14.57
CA LEU A 7 -15.01 4.15 -15.28
C LEU A 7 -13.83 4.37 -14.33
N ALA A 8 -13.96 5.31 -13.39
CA ALA A 8 -12.94 5.56 -12.38
C ALA A 8 -12.67 4.33 -11.52
N ALA A 9 -13.70 3.61 -11.07
CA ALA A 9 -13.53 2.40 -10.27
C ALA A 9 -12.92 1.23 -11.06
N VAL A 10 -13.28 1.06 -12.33
CA VAL A 10 -12.71 0.04 -13.22
C VAL A 10 -11.24 0.32 -13.54
N ILE A 11 -10.79 1.57 -13.49
CA ILE A 11 -9.38 1.93 -13.66
C ILE A 11 -8.62 1.84 -12.33
N ILE A 12 -9.17 2.46 -11.27
CA ILE A 12 -8.52 2.60 -9.96
C ILE A 12 -8.47 1.25 -9.24
N GLY A 13 -9.54 0.46 -9.25
CA GLY A 13 -9.61 -0.83 -8.57
C GLY A 13 -8.48 -1.77 -8.99
N PRO A 14 -8.32 -2.08 -10.30
CA PRO A 14 -7.23 -2.92 -10.78
C PRO A 14 -5.86 -2.28 -10.56
N ALA A 15 -5.71 -0.96 -10.76
CA ALA A 15 -4.43 -0.28 -10.53
C ALA A 15 -3.98 -0.41 -9.07
N VAL A 16 -4.87 -0.16 -8.11
CA VAL A 16 -4.62 -0.30 -6.67
C VAL A 16 -4.36 -1.76 -6.31
N SER A 17 -5.13 -2.70 -6.86
CA SER A 17 -4.92 -4.13 -6.65
C SER A 17 -3.54 -4.59 -7.12
N LEU A 18 -3.17 -4.24 -8.36
CA LEU A 18 -1.90 -4.62 -8.97
C LEU A 18 -0.71 -3.98 -8.24
N LEU A 19 -0.84 -2.72 -7.84
CA LEU A 19 0.17 -2.05 -7.01
C LEU A 19 0.34 -2.76 -5.67
N GLY A 20 -0.76 -3.10 -5.00
CA GLY A 20 -0.75 -3.83 -3.75
C GLY A 20 -0.08 -5.20 -3.87
N VAL A 21 -0.42 -5.97 -4.91
CA VAL A 21 0.23 -7.26 -5.21
C VAL A 21 1.72 -7.06 -5.45
N ALA A 22 2.10 -6.07 -6.26
CA ALA A 22 3.51 -5.81 -6.55
C ALA A 22 4.34 -5.52 -5.29
N LEU A 23 3.78 -4.74 -4.35
CA LEU A 23 4.39 -4.48 -3.05
C LEU A 23 4.43 -5.75 -2.17
N ALA A 24 3.32 -6.48 -2.09
CA ALA A 24 3.20 -7.70 -1.29
C ALA A 24 4.19 -8.80 -1.72
N THR A 25 4.43 -8.93 -3.03
CA THR A 25 5.32 -9.95 -3.59
C THR A 25 6.77 -9.49 -3.74
N ASN A 26 7.10 -8.24 -3.36
CA ASN A 26 8.40 -7.63 -3.66
C ASN A 26 8.75 -7.75 -5.15
N PHE A 27 7.84 -7.31 -6.01
CA PHE A 27 7.99 -7.46 -7.46
C PHE A 27 9.30 -6.82 -7.94
N ARG A 28 10.17 -7.62 -8.57
CA ARG A 28 11.51 -7.22 -9.06
C ARG A 28 12.43 -6.62 -7.99
N GLY A 29 12.20 -6.89 -6.70
CA GLY A 29 13.05 -6.34 -5.63
C GLY A 29 12.82 -4.86 -5.33
N VAL A 30 11.76 -4.25 -5.87
CA VAL A 30 11.49 -2.81 -5.70
C VAL A 30 11.25 -2.45 -4.24
N THR A 31 10.49 -3.26 -3.50
CA THR A 31 10.22 -3.03 -2.07
C THR A 31 11.50 -3.11 -1.25
N GLU A 32 12.34 -4.10 -1.49
CA GLU A 32 13.64 -4.18 -0.82
C GLU A 32 14.56 -3.01 -1.15
N TRP A 33 14.61 -2.58 -2.42
CA TRP A 33 15.38 -1.41 -2.83
C TRP A 33 14.86 -0.13 -2.16
N HIS A 34 13.54 0.05 -2.13
CA HIS A 34 12.87 1.20 -1.53
C HIS A 34 13.13 1.29 -0.03
N ILE A 35 13.01 0.18 0.71
CA ILE A 35 13.31 0.15 2.14
C ILE A 35 14.80 0.40 2.41
N ARG A 36 15.71 -0.23 1.65
CA ARG A 36 17.15 0.02 1.82
C ARG A 36 17.50 1.49 1.62
N ARG A 37 16.94 2.12 0.58
CA ARG A 37 17.17 3.55 0.28
C ARG A 37 16.53 4.47 1.31
N SER A 38 15.35 4.10 1.82
CA SER A 38 14.68 4.83 2.91
C SER A 38 15.51 4.77 4.19
N MET A 39 16.04 3.59 4.54
CA MET A 39 16.90 3.40 5.69
C MET A 39 18.22 4.15 5.58
N SER A 40 18.89 4.10 4.41
CA SER A 40 20.13 4.83 4.20
C SER A 40 19.92 6.33 4.41
N THR A 41 18.80 6.86 3.94
CA THR A 41 18.46 8.28 4.09
C THR A 41 18.09 8.62 5.53
N ALA A 42 17.28 7.77 6.19
CA ALA A 42 16.91 7.94 7.60
C ALA A 42 18.09 7.79 8.56
N SER A 43 19.14 7.05 8.18
CA SER A 43 20.36 6.93 8.99
C SER A 43 21.10 8.27 9.13
N VAL A 44 20.92 9.19 8.17
CA VAL A 44 21.43 10.57 8.29
C VAL A 44 20.67 11.33 9.37
N LEU A 45 19.35 11.14 9.49
CA LEU A 45 18.54 11.78 10.52
C LEU A 45 18.92 11.35 11.94
N ARG A 46 19.45 10.13 12.14
CA ARG A 46 19.99 9.71 13.46
C ARG A 46 21.09 10.62 13.99
N ARG A 47 21.75 11.41 13.13
CA ARG A 47 22.78 12.38 13.54
C ARG A 47 22.19 13.63 14.21
N VAL A 48 20.88 13.89 14.08
CA VAL A 48 20.22 15.10 14.56
C VAL A 48 19.22 14.75 15.67
N PRO A 49 19.20 15.48 16.81
CA PRO A 49 18.13 15.34 17.81
C PRO A 49 16.76 15.71 17.19
N PRO A 50 15.65 15.04 17.56
CA PRO A 50 15.49 14.02 18.60
C PRO A 50 15.84 12.59 18.15
N TRP A 51 16.07 12.35 16.86
CA TRP A 51 16.22 11.01 16.29
C TRP A 51 17.48 10.25 16.74
N ARG A 52 18.44 10.96 17.35
CA ARG A 52 19.62 10.37 17.99
C ARG A 52 19.30 9.44 19.16
N SER A 53 18.16 9.63 19.83
CA SER A 53 17.75 8.79 20.97
C SER A 53 17.02 7.51 20.55
N LEU A 54 16.83 7.27 19.24
CA LEU A 54 16.20 6.05 18.77
C LEU A 54 17.09 4.82 19.05
N PRO A 55 16.52 3.72 19.58
CA PRO A 55 17.26 2.51 19.90
C PRO A 55 18.07 1.98 18.71
N ASP A 56 19.28 1.50 18.98
CA ASP A 56 20.13 0.85 17.98
C ASP A 56 19.76 -0.62 17.82
N VAL A 57 18.71 -0.86 17.03
CA VAL A 57 18.27 -2.21 16.65
C VAL A 57 19.20 -2.71 15.53
N PRO A 58 19.57 -4.01 15.50
CA PRO A 58 20.36 -4.60 14.43
C PRO A 58 19.79 -4.23 13.06
N HIS A 59 20.63 -3.73 12.16
CA HIS A 59 20.21 -3.17 10.87
C HIS A 59 19.39 -4.18 10.04
N GLU A 60 19.81 -5.45 10.06
CA GLU A 60 19.15 -6.54 9.34
C GLU A 60 17.77 -6.89 9.90
N GLU A 61 17.62 -6.90 11.24
CA GLU A 61 16.33 -7.18 11.86
C GLU A 61 15.34 -6.04 11.59
N ARG A 62 15.83 -4.80 11.63
CA ARG A 62 15.04 -3.62 11.26
C ARG A 62 14.61 -3.71 9.79
N LEU A 63 15.53 -4.06 8.88
CA LEU A 63 15.28 -4.20 7.45
C LEU A 63 14.18 -5.23 7.19
N ALA A 64 14.28 -6.42 7.81
CA ALA A 64 13.27 -7.47 7.69
C ALA A 64 11.89 -7.01 8.16
N ARG A 65 11.81 -6.29 9.30
CA ARG A 65 10.54 -5.74 9.81
C ARG A 65 9.92 -4.72 8.87
N PHE A 66 10.71 -3.83 8.27
CA PHE A 66 10.19 -2.84 7.34
C PHE A 66 9.77 -3.45 6.00
N ILE A 67 10.49 -4.46 5.51
CA ILE A 67 10.06 -5.24 4.33
C ILE A 67 8.73 -5.93 4.63
N LEU A 68 8.59 -6.57 5.80
CA LEU A 68 7.33 -7.20 6.21
C LEU A 68 6.20 -6.18 6.27
N LEU A 69 6.44 -5.00 6.86
CA LEU A 69 5.46 -3.92 6.95
C LEU A 69 5.01 -3.45 5.56
N GLU A 70 5.95 -3.19 4.64
CA GLU A 70 5.62 -2.76 3.28
C GLU A 70 4.82 -3.85 2.54
N ARG A 71 5.13 -5.13 2.75
CA ARG A 71 4.35 -6.23 2.20
C ARG A 71 2.93 -6.30 2.78
N VAL A 72 2.77 -6.10 4.08
CA VAL A 72 1.44 -6.06 4.73
C VAL A 72 0.61 -4.89 4.19
N ILE A 73 1.22 -3.73 4.01
CA ILE A 73 0.58 -2.58 3.36
C ILE A 73 0.18 -2.93 1.92
N GLY A 74 1.06 -3.62 1.18
CA GLY A 74 0.76 -4.15 -0.15
C GLY A 74 -0.47 -5.07 -0.16
N VAL A 75 -0.58 -5.99 0.79
CA VAL A 75 -1.77 -6.86 0.95
C VAL A 75 -3.02 -6.04 1.22
N ALA A 76 -2.95 -5.02 2.08
CA ALA A 76 -4.08 -4.14 2.36
C ALA A 76 -4.53 -3.38 1.10
N PHE A 77 -3.59 -2.88 0.28
CA PHE A 77 -3.92 -2.27 -1.01
C PHE A 77 -4.54 -3.27 -1.99
N ALA A 78 -4.01 -4.50 -2.05
CA ALA A 78 -4.56 -5.55 -2.90
C ALA A 78 -6.03 -5.83 -2.57
N VAL A 79 -6.33 -6.02 -1.28
CA VAL A 79 -7.70 -6.22 -0.78
C VAL A 79 -8.58 -5.01 -1.06
N ALA A 80 -8.09 -3.80 -0.80
CA ALA A 80 -8.86 -2.57 -1.06
C ALA A 80 -9.24 -2.42 -2.53
N GLY A 81 -8.33 -2.69 -3.46
CA GLY A 81 -8.63 -2.64 -4.90
C GLY A 81 -9.68 -3.68 -5.32
N VAL A 82 -9.63 -4.90 -4.76
CA VAL A 82 -10.67 -5.92 -4.97
C VAL A 82 -12.01 -5.47 -4.41
N MET A 83 -12.04 -4.88 -3.20
CA MET A 83 -13.27 -4.40 -2.59
C MET A 83 -13.92 -3.26 -3.37
N ILE A 84 -13.12 -2.36 -3.96
CA ILE A 84 -13.62 -1.30 -4.87
C ILE A 84 -14.35 -1.93 -6.05
N LEU A 85 -13.76 -2.95 -6.68
CA LEU A 85 -14.36 -3.65 -7.81
C LEU A 85 -15.66 -4.35 -7.40
N VAL A 86 -15.65 -5.09 -6.28
CA VAL A 86 -16.85 -5.78 -5.76
C VAL A 86 -17.98 -4.78 -5.49
N ALA A 87 -17.69 -3.66 -4.82
CA ALA A 87 -18.70 -2.66 -4.49
C ALA A 87 -19.33 -2.04 -5.73
N VAL A 88 -18.52 -1.72 -6.76
CA VAL A 88 -19.04 -1.16 -8.02
C VAL A 88 -19.80 -2.20 -8.83
N SER A 89 -19.30 -3.43 -8.94
CA SER A 89 -20.03 -4.52 -9.60
C SER A 89 -21.37 -4.78 -8.94
N TYR A 90 -21.42 -4.83 -7.60
CA TYR A 90 -22.67 -5.02 -6.86
C TYR A 90 -23.66 -3.88 -7.10
N SER A 91 -23.22 -2.63 -7.01
CA SER A 91 -24.05 -1.45 -7.27
C SER A 91 -24.58 -1.41 -8.71
N ALA A 92 -23.75 -1.79 -9.69
CA ALA A 92 -24.15 -1.85 -11.10
C ALA A 92 -25.20 -2.94 -11.36
N LEU A 93 -25.09 -4.11 -10.70
CA LEU A 93 -26.02 -5.23 -10.86
C LEU A 93 -27.35 -5.02 -10.13
N THR A 94 -27.32 -4.37 -8.96
CA THR A 94 -28.51 -4.19 -8.11
C THR A 94 -29.24 -2.87 -8.34
N GLY A 95 -28.59 -1.90 -9.01
CA GLY A 95 -29.13 -0.55 -9.18
C GLY A 95 -29.15 0.28 -7.89
N GLU A 96 -28.70 -0.28 -6.75
CA GLU A 96 -28.63 0.45 -5.49
C GLU A 96 -27.38 1.35 -5.45
N PRO A 97 -27.50 2.63 -5.06
CA PRO A 97 -26.36 3.50 -4.89
C PRO A 97 -25.50 3.03 -3.69
N ILE A 98 -24.18 3.08 -3.86
CA ILE A 98 -23.21 2.77 -2.80
C ILE A 98 -23.53 3.65 -1.58
N LYS A 99 -24.01 3.02 -0.49
CA LYS A 99 -24.22 3.69 0.80
C LYS A 99 -22.86 4.07 1.37
N THR A 100 -22.44 5.30 1.15
CA THR A 100 -21.31 5.88 1.87
C THR A 100 -21.76 6.05 3.33
N VAL A 101 -21.19 5.24 4.23
CA VAL A 101 -21.31 5.48 5.67
C VAL A 101 -20.80 6.90 5.92
N LYS A 102 -21.65 7.73 6.51
CA LYS A 102 -21.34 9.11 6.90
C LYS A 102 -20.40 9.13 8.10
#